data_AF-A0A661CM99-F1
#
_entry.id   AF-A0A661CM99-F1
#
_cell.length_a   1.000
_cell.length_b   1.000
_cell.length_c   1.000
_cell.angle_alpha   90.00
_cell.angle_beta   90.00
_cell.angle_gamma   90.00
#
_symmetry.space_group_name_H-M   'P 1'
#
loop_
_entity.id
_entity.type
_entity.pdbx_description
1 polymer ?
#
loop_
_entity_poly.entity_id
_entity_poly.type
_entity_poly.pdbx_seq_one_letter_code
_entity_poly.pdbx_strand_id
1 'polypeptide(L)'
;MPELKAVPDKKPSMSMRVASIANSIRSAIYTGGYDNADTMHQIYEDFGYPESVSFENLWNMYRRFGVAKAVVDIFVDLTWLDAPLIKSESESFNNSFIELSEKTYLWNRMKGLDKRQRVGRYAGMFVQVRDGKEPNKKLGKLNGVGSVVKLIPMYEGQLQVASSETDARKENFGEPIMYDFKSTGTGSRSQDAVVSFQIHPSRLIMAAEGADDGSIYGVSCLESIYNDLMDLRKITGSSGEGYYQNTRHAPIFTASDDFADDDNEEDLADAIDEYLAKHRKRLVLKGIEAKFPNIQLTDPKEHYQGSINNISAGSSIPSAFLIGQQTGRLASDKDSRHLMTIAQSRRDNFLTLLVRQFVDWCIEHNVLPGDDYEIEWGDLLTLSSIEKVEVVERMSGVNEKQFRSGGQPVFSEEEMRERAGYSFDPEDMPEGESILDTQPVIEPSDKEEPSDKETSKPDEE
;
A
#
# COMPACT_ATOMS: atom_id res chain seq x y z
N MET A 1 -3.64 59.73 -13.00
CA MET A 1 -3.85 58.28 -12.80
C MET A 1 -3.82 58.01 -11.31
N PRO A 2 -4.76 57.22 -10.75
CA PRO A 2 -4.92 57.10 -9.31
C PRO A 2 -3.86 56.16 -8.70
N GLU A 3 -3.37 56.51 -7.52
CA GLU A 3 -2.45 55.74 -6.69
C GLU A 3 -3.02 54.36 -6.34
N LEU A 4 -2.24 53.30 -6.61
CA LEU A 4 -2.47 51.97 -6.08
C LEU A 4 -2.18 51.96 -4.57
N LYS A 5 -3.23 51.97 -3.75
CA LYS A 5 -3.12 51.65 -2.33
C LYS A 5 -2.86 50.16 -2.18
N ALA A 6 -1.72 49.80 -1.58
CA ALA A 6 -1.43 48.47 -1.11
C ALA A 6 -2.55 47.97 -0.18
N VAL A 7 -3.09 46.78 -0.48
CA VAL A 7 -4.03 46.08 0.40
C VAL A 7 -3.22 45.52 1.58
N PRO A 8 -3.53 45.89 2.84
CA PRO A 8 -2.82 45.33 3.98
C PRO A 8 -3.20 43.85 4.15
N ASP A 9 -2.17 43.02 4.25
CA ASP A 9 -2.25 41.60 4.51
C ASP A 9 -3.02 41.35 5.82
N LYS A 10 -4.29 40.93 5.70
CA LYS A 10 -5.17 40.73 6.87
C LYS A 10 -4.71 39.47 7.60
N LYS A 11 -3.91 39.66 8.66
CA LYS A 11 -3.72 38.63 9.70
C LYS A 11 -5.10 38.10 10.12
N PRO A 12 -5.32 36.77 10.15
CA PRO A 12 -6.63 36.19 10.46
C PRO A 12 -7.10 36.65 11.84
N SER A 13 -8.40 36.95 11.96
CA SER A 13 -9.01 37.48 13.19
C SER A 13 -8.82 36.53 14.36
N MET A 14 -8.75 37.07 15.58
CA MET A 14 -8.67 36.31 16.84
C MET A 14 -9.72 35.19 16.94
N SER A 15 -10.94 35.43 16.43
CA SER A 15 -12.00 34.41 16.36
C SER A 15 -11.65 33.22 15.46
N MET A 16 -10.97 33.46 14.33
CA MET A 16 -10.48 32.40 13.43
C MET A 16 -9.33 31.62 14.05
N ARG A 17 -8.43 32.31 14.79
CA ARG A 17 -7.35 31.65 15.53
C ARG A 17 -7.87 30.78 16.67
N VAL A 18 -8.86 31.24 17.42
CA VAL A 18 -9.49 30.44 18.50
C VAL A 18 -10.24 29.24 17.93
N ALA A 19 -10.92 29.38 16.78
CA ALA A 19 -11.56 28.25 16.11
C ALA A 19 -10.54 27.25 15.51
N SER A 20 -9.41 27.72 14.97
CA SER A 20 -8.34 26.84 14.47
C SER A 20 -7.65 26.11 15.62
N ILE A 21 -7.41 26.76 16.75
CA ILE A 21 -6.85 26.17 17.97
C ILE A 21 -7.81 25.17 18.60
N ALA A 22 -9.12 25.48 18.66
CA ALA A 22 -10.11 24.54 19.20
C ALA A 22 -10.27 23.30 18.31
N ASN A 23 -10.15 23.45 16.99
CA ASN A 23 -10.12 22.32 16.06
C ASN A 23 -8.79 21.56 16.13
N SER A 24 -7.65 22.22 16.32
CA SER A 24 -6.32 21.59 16.43
C SER A 24 -6.17 20.81 17.75
N ILE A 25 -6.71 21.33 18.85
CA ILE A 25 -6.77 20.60 20.14
C ILE A 25 -7.66 19.36 20.01
N ARG A 26 -8.80 19.44 19.31
CA ARG A 26 -9.66 18.26 19.09
C ARG A 26 -8.99 17.22 18.20
N SER A 27 -8.22 17.63 17.19
CA SER A 27 -7.57 16.70 16.26
C SER A 27 -6.28 16.08 16.82
N ALA A 28 -5.51 16.81 17.64
CA ALA A 28 -4.34 16.30 18.35
C ALA A 28 -4.70 15.25 19.43
N ILE A 29 -5.96 15.22 19.90
CA ILE A 29 -6.46 14.17 20.81
C ILE A 29 -6.50 12.79 20.12
N TYR A 30 -6.72 12.74 18.80
CA TYR A 30 -6.91 11.46 18.09
C TYR A 30 -5.62 10.91 17.47
N THR A 31 -4.71 11.77 16.99
CA THR A 31 -3.49 11.33 16.29
C THR A 31 -2.21 11.47 17.10
N GLY A 32 -2.32 11.83 18.38
CA GLY A 32 -1.19 12.35 19.16
C GLY A 32 -0.74 13.74 18.64
N GLY A 33 0.34 14.27 19.22
CA GLY A 33 0.86 15.61 18.84
C GLY A 33 1.33 16.50 19.99
N TYR A 34 1.41 15.99 21.22
CA TYR A 34 1.84 16.78 22.38
C TYR A 34 3.17 16.28 22.94
N ASP A 35 4.17 17.14 22.89
CA ASP A 35 5.48 16.91 23.52
C ASP A 35 5.46 17.42 24.96
N ASN A 36 4.87 16.64 25.87
CA ASN A 36 5.01 16.91 27.30
C ASN A 36 6.38 16.44 27.85
N ALA A 37 7.27 15.91 27.00
CA ALA A 37 8.57 15.37 27.40
C ALA A 37 9.69 16.42 27.21
N ASP A 38 9.64 17.25 26.17
CA ASP A 38 10.48 18.43 26.01
C ASP A 38 9.68 19.72 26.28
N THR A 39 10.01 20.40 27.38
CA THR A 39 9.36 21.67 27.74
C THR A 39 10.09 22.90 27.19
N MET A 40 11.26 22.71 26.57
CA MET A 40 12.11 23.77 26.05
C MET A 40 11.97 23.94 24.54
N HIS A 41 11.71 22.85 23.80
CA HIS A 41 11.49 22.89 22.36
C HIS A 41 10.06 22.52 22.01
N GLN A 42 9.51 23.18 21.00
CA GLN A 42 8.21 22.82 20.45
C GLN A 42 8.46 22.06 19.16
N ILE A 43 8.83 20.79 19.28
CA ILE A 43 9.31 19.93 18.18
C ILE A 43 8.41 20.01 16.93
N TYR A 44 7.10 20.07 17.12
CA TYR A 44 6.14 20.18 16.01
C TYR A 44 6.20 21.53 15.32
N GLU A 45 6.33 22.64 16.05
CA GLU A 45 6.49 23.97 15.46
C GLU A 45 7.88 24.15 14.83
N ASP A 46 8.93 23.77 15.54
CA ASP A 46 10.33 23.93 15.15
C ASP A 46 10.67 23.18 13.86
N PHE A 47 10.12 21.97 13.71
CA PHE A 47 10.30 21.16 12.50
C PHE A 47 9.14 21.31 11.51
N GLY A 48 8.11 22.10 11.82
CA GLY A 48 6.96 22.35 10.97
C GLY A 48 6.08 21.12 10.72
N TYR A 49 6.04 20.17 11.66
CA TYR A 49 5.09 19.06 11.60
C TYR A 49 3.67 19.54 11.94
N PRO A 50 2.63 18.97 11.33
CA PRO A 50 1.27 19.29 11.74
C PRO A 50 1.00 18.78 13.16
N GLU A 51 0.36 19.60 14.01
CA GLU A 51 -0.10 19.18 15.35
C GLU A 51 -1.06 17.99 15.30
N SER A 52 -1.77 17.82 14.19
CA SER A 52 -2.69 16.71 13.97
C SER A 52 -2.67 16.27 12.52
N VAL A 53 -2.69 14.96 12.30
CA VAL A 53 -2.59 14.38 10.97
C VAL A 53 -4.00 14.17 10.39
N SER A 54 -4.40 14.99 9.42
CA SER A 54 -5.71 14.86 8.76
C SER A 54 -5.70 13.80 7.65
N PHE A 55 -6.89 13.35 7.23
CA PHE A 55 -7.04 12.48 6.05
C PHE A 55 -6.40 13.08 4.79
N GLU A 56 -6.48 14.41 4.61
CA GLU A 56 -5.90 15.09 3.44
C GLU A 56 -4.37 15.05 3.45
N ASN A 57 -3.76 15.16 4.64
CA ASN A 57 -2.32 15.00 4.84
C ASN A 57 -1.88 13.59 4.41
N LEU A 58 -2.54 12.55 4.96
CA LEU A 58 -2.26 11.15 4.67
C LEU A 58 -2.47 10.82 3.19
N TRP A 59 -3.58 11.26 2.61
CA TRP A 59 -3.90 11.03 1.21
C TRP A 59 -2.90 11.72 0.27
N ASN A 60 -2.53 12.97 0.54
CA ASN A 60 -1.52 13.67 -0.25
C ASN A 60 -0.16 12.98 -0.17
N MET A 61 0.21 12.52 1.03
CA MET A 61 1.45 11.77 1.22
C MET A 61 1.45 10.47 0.41
N TYR A 62 0.38 9.67 0.53
CA TYR A 62 0.17 8.45 -0.27
C TYR A 62 0.23 8.69 -1.78
N ARG A 63 -0.37 9.78 -2.26
CA ARG A 63 -0.47 10.07 -3.71
C ARG A 63 0.80 10.63 -4.32
N ARG A 64 1.61 11.35 -3.55
CA ARG A 64 2.77 12.11 -4.06
C ARG A 64 4.11 11.55 -3.65
N PHE A 65 4.17 10.61 -2.70
CA PHE A 65 5.43 10.10 -2.18
C PHE A 65 5.54 8.59 -2.29
N GLY A 66 6.58 8.13 -3.00
CA GLY A 66 6.77 6.71 -3.34
C GLY A 66 6.88 5.79 -2.13
N VAL A 67 7.59 6.22 -1.09
CA VAL A 67 7.74 5.44 0.15
C VAL A 67 6.39 5.27 0.85
N ALA A 68 5.61 6.34 0.99
CA ALA A 68 4.27 6.28 1.57
C ALA A 68 3.33 5.38 0.74
N LYS A 69 3.42 5.45 -0.59
CA LYS A 69 2.70 4.56 -1.49
C LYS A 69 3.08 3.09 -1.26
N ALA A 70 4.37 2.79 -1.11
CA ALA A 70 4.85 1.45 -0.85
C ALA A 70 4.34 0.89 0.48
N VAL A 71 4.36 1.69 1.56
CA VAL A 71 3.83 1.29 2.88
C VAL A 71 2.37 0.84 2.79
N VAL A 72 1.55 1.56 2.02
CA VAL A 72 0.13 1.23 1.82
C VAL A 72 -0.05 0.04 0.87
N ASP A 73 0.63 0.04 -0.28
CA ASP A 73 0.34 -0.91 -1.35
C ASP A 73 0.92 -2.31 -1.09
N ILE A 74 2.10 -2.44 -0.45
CA ILE A 74 2.79 -3.74 -0.24
C ILE A 74 1.89 -4.75 0.49
N PHE A 75 1.38 -4.40 1.68
CA PHE A 75 0.53 -5.34 2.42
C PHE A 75 -0.81 -5.60 1.73
N VAL A 76 -1.38 -4.60 1.05
CA VAL A 76 -2.63 -4.80 0.29
C VAL A 76 -2.38 -5.75 -0.88
N ASP A 77 -1.26 -5.62 -1.57
CA ASP A 77 -0.95 -6.48 -2.70
C ASP A 77 -0.58 -7.90 -2.26
N LEU A 78 0.10 -8.07 -1.13
CA LEU A 78 0.41 -9.37 -0.53
C LEU A 78 -0.83 -10.08 0.02
N THR A 79 -1.66 -9.37 0.79
CA THR A 79 -2.85 -9.97 1.41
C THR A 79 -3.93 -10.32 0.39
N TRP A 80 -3.98 -9.62 -0.74
CA TRP A 80 -4.88 -9.92 -1.86
C TRP A 80 -4.13 -10.54 -3.05
N LEU A 81 -3.09 -11.34 -2.78
CA LEU A 81 -2.36 -12.09 -3.81
C LEU A 81 -3.27 -13.15 -4.45
N ASP A 82 -4.06 -13.82 -3.62
CA ASP A 82 -5.17 -14.70 -3.98
C ASP A 82 -6.44 -14.25 -3.23
N ALA A 83 -7.59 -14.65 -3.77
CA ALA A 83 -8.90 -14.39 -3.17
C ALA A 83 -9.29 -15.57 -2.26
N PRO A 84 -10.03 -15.31 -1.16
CA PRO A 84 -10.48 -16.40 -0.31
C PRO A 84 -11.53 -17.24 -1.04
N LEU A 85 -11.52 -18.52 -0.73
CA LEU A 85 -12.54 -19.47 -1.13
C LEU A 85 -13.69 -19.38 -0.13
N ILE A 86 -14.89 -19.12 -0.63
CA ILE A 86 -16.10 -19.11 0.18
C ILE A 86 -16.94 -20.29 -0.27
N LYS A 87 -17.26 -21.18 0.68
CA LYS A 87 -18.02 -22.40 0.43
C LYS A 87 -19.13 -22.55 1.47
N SER A 88 -20.27 -22.99 1.00
CA SER A 88 -21.38 -23.51 1.80
C SER A 88 -21.68 -24.94 1.36
N GLU A 89 -22.36 -25.73 2.19
CA GLU A 89 -22.89 -27.04 1.80
C GLU A 89 -23.93 -26.92 0.66
N SER A 90 -24.55 -25.75 0.53
CA SER A 90 -25.57 -25.49 -0.48
C SER A 90 -24.99 -25.04 -1.82
N GLU A 91 -25.27 -25.85 -2.84
CA GLU A 91 -24.91 -25.54 -4.22
C GLU A 91 -25.56 -24.23 -4.72
N SER A 92 -26.78 -23.92 -4.23
CA SER A 92 -27.49 -22.69 -4.59
C SER A 92 -26.79 -21.43 -4.09
N PHE A 93 -26.21 -21.49 -2.89
CA PHE A 93 -25.41 -20.42 -2.31
C PHE A 93 -24.12 -20.24 -3.12
N ASN A 94 -23.38 -21.33 -3.34
CA ASN A 94 -22.10 -21.31 -4.04
C ASN A 94 -22.24 -20.72 -5.46
N ASN A 95 -23.24 -21.17 -6.22
CA ASN A 95 -23.50 -20.67 -7.57
C ASN A 95 -23.89 -19.17 -7.57
N SER A 96 -24.75 -18.75 -6.64
CA SER A 96 -25.16 -17.35 -6.51
C SER A 96 -24.00 -16.45 -6.09
N PHE A 97 -23.11 -16.94 -5.22
CA PHE A 97 -21.94 -16.20 -4.76
C PHE A 97 -20.93 -16.01 -5.89
N ILE A 98 -20.66 -17.06 -6.68
CA ILE A 98 -19.81 -16.98 -7.87
C ILE A 98 -20.37 -15.95 -8.85
N GLU A 99 -21.66 -16.02 -9.18
CA GLU A 99 -22.32 -15.06 -10.08
C GLU A 99 -22.17 -13.61 -9.56
N LEU A 100 -22.41 -13.39 -8.27
CA LEU A 100 -22.28 -12.07 -7.64
C LEU A 100 -20.83 -11.56 -7.70
N SER A 101 -19.88 -12.43 -7.39
CA SER A 101 -18.46 -12.11 -7.33
C SER A 101 -17.93 -11.67 -8.70
N GLU A 102 -18.25 -12.43 -9.74
CA GLU A 102 -17.86 -12.14 -11.12
C GLU A 102 -18.51 -10.85 -11.64
N LYS A 103 -19.84 -10.74 -11.47
CA LYS A 103 -20.61 -9.57 -11.95
C LYS A 103 -20.12 -8.26 -11.36
N THR A 104 -19.74 -8.26 -10.08
CA THR A 104 -19.35 -7.03 -9.36
C THR A 104 -17.85 -6.78 -9.35
N TYR A 105 -17.05 -7.73 -9.84
CA TYR A 105 -15.59 -7.79 -9.65
C TYR A 105 -15.22 -7.69 -8.16
N LEU A 106 -15.92 -8.47 -7.32
CA LEU A 106 -15.90 -8.34 -5.85
C LEU A 106 -14.50 -8.16 -5.30
N TRP A 107 -13.57 -9.06 -5.62
CA TRP A 107 -12.21 -9.03 -5.08
C TRP A 107 -11.42 -7.79 -5.47
N ASN A 108 -11.58 -7.29 -6.69
CA ASN A 108 -10.97 -6.03 -7.11
C ASN A 108 -11.53 -4.83 -6.32
N ARG A 109 -12.81 -4.90 -5.92
CA ARG A 109 -13.48 -3.86 -5.14
C ARG A 109 -13.12 -3.94 -3.66
N MET A 110 -13.03 -5.14 -3.10
CA MET A 110 -12.58 -5.40 -1.72
C MET A 110 -11.12 -5.00 -1.52
N LYS A 111 -10.22 -5.38 -2.44
CA LYS A 111 -8.83 -4.88 -2.47
C LYS A 111 -8.79 -3.35 -2.57
N GLY A 112 -9.69 -2.77 -3.36
CA GLY A 112 -9.86 -1.32 -3.48
C GLY A 112 -10.37 -0.65 -2.20
N LEU A 113 -11.20 -1.33 -1.42
CA LEU A 113 -11.70 -0.88 -0.12
C LEU A 113 -10.59 -0.94 0.94
N ASP A 114 -9.89 -2.08 1.04
CA ASP A 114 -8.74 -2.27 1.94
C ASP A 114 -7.63 -1.23 1.67
N LYS A 115 -7.31 -0.97 0.40
CA LYS A 115 -6.36 0.10 0.04
C LYS A 115 -6.76 1.48 0.58
N ARG A 116 -8.06 1.79 0.57
CA ARG A 116 -8.57 3.10 0.98
C ARG A 116 -8.59 3.25 2.49
N GLN A 117 -9.00 2.18 3.20
CA GLN A 117 -9.06 2.22 4.66
C GLN A 117 -7.66 2.42 5.25
N ARG A 118 -6.62 1.77 4.69
CA ARG A 118 -5.23 1.95 5.19
C ARG A 118 -4.72 3.40 5.10
N VAL A 119 -5.23 4.19 4.14
CA VAL A 119 -4.84 5.59 3.96
C VAL A 119 -5.57 6.52 4.94
N GLY A 120 -6.78 6.17 5.37
CA GLY A 120 -7.58 6.96 6.31
C GLY A 120 -7.81 6.22 7.62
N ARG A 121 -8.83 6.63 8.37
CA ARG A 121 -9.31 5.89 9.54
C ARG A 121 -10.34 4.83 9.16
N TYR A 122 -11.04 5.05 8.05
CA TYR A 122 -11.95 4.09 7.47
C TYR A 122 -12.09 4.27 5.96
N ALA A 123 -12.71 3.30 5.32
CA ALA A 123 -13.27 3.43 3.98
C ALA A 123 -14.64 2.75 3.92
N GLY A 124 -15.48 3.21 3.00
CA GLY A 124 -16.80 2.63 2.80
C GLY A 124 -16.98 2.15 1.36
N MET A 125 -17.63 1.01 1.19
CA MET A 125 -18.06 0.51 -0.10
C MET A 125 -19.57 0.70 -0.22
N PHE A 126 -19.97 1.62 -1.09
CA PHE A 126 -21.37 1.82 -1.42
C PHE A 126 -21.86 0.70 -2.34
N VAL A 127 -22.91 0.03 -1.90
CA VAL A 127 -23.56 -1.03 -2.68
C VAL A 127 -24.74 -0.43 -3.43
N GLN A 128 -24.55 -0.19 -4.73
CA GLN A 128 -25.61 0.29 -5.60
C GLN A 128 -26.56 -0.85 -5.93
N VAL A 129 -27.84 -0.70 -5.60
CA VAL A 129 -28.87 -1.73 -5.74
C VAL A 129 -30.08 -1.23 -6.53
N ARG A 130 -30.87 -2.16 -7.09
CA ARG A 130 -32.13 -1.89 -7.81
C ARG A 130 -33.35 -2.09 -6.91
N ASP A 131 -33.46 -1.30 -5.85
CA ASP A 131 -34.61 -1.37 -4.93
C ASP A 131 -35.62 -0.22 -5.15
N GLY A 132 -35.35 0.69 -6.08
CA GLY A 132 -36.22 1.83 -6.41
C GLY A 132 -36.30 2.89 -5.30
N LYS A 133 -35.45 2.82 -4.27
CA LYS A 133 -35.42 3.76 -3.16
C LYS A 133 -34.21 4.68 -3.24
N GLU A 134 -34.32 5.83 -2.59
CA GLU A 134 -33.19 6.74 -2.43
C GLU A 134 -32.10 6.15 -1.50
N PRO A 135 -30.82 6.48 -1.71
CA PRO A 135 -29.71 5.98 -0.88
C PRO A 135 -29.81 6.34 0.61
N ASN A 136 -30.55 7.40 0.96
CA ASN A 136 -30.76 7.85 2.34
C ASN A 136 -31.77 6.97 3.11
N LYS A 137 -32.47 6.05 2.44
CA LYS A 137 -33.44 5.15 3.08
C LYS A 137 -32.80 3.82 3.44
N LYS A 138 -33.21 3.28 4.59
CA LYS A 138 -32.85 1.93 5.02
C LYS A 138 -33.15 0.91 3.92
N LEU A 139 -32.18 0.05 3.67
CA LEU A 139 -32.27 -1.02 2.70
C LEU A 139 -33.25 -2.10 3.21
N GLY A 140 -34.07 -2.62 2.29
CA GLY A 140 -34.95 -3.75 2.59
C GLY A 140 -34.41 -5.04 1.97
N LYS A 141 -35.22 -6.10 1.98
CA LYS A 141 -34.89 -7.34 1.25
C LYS A 141 -34.85 -7.08 -0.26
N LEU A 142 -33.91 -7.72 -0.94
CA LEU A 142 -33.64 -7.65 -2.36
C LEU A 142 -34.07 -8.95 -3.05
N ASN A 143 -34.12 -8.91 -4.38
CA ASN A 143 -34.51 -10.02 -5.24
C ASN A 143 -33.27 -10.71 -5.80
N GLY A 144 -32.41 -11.23 -4.94
CA GLY A 144 -31.19 -11.96 -5.32
C GLY A 144 -30.08 -11.12 -5.97
N VAL A 145 -29.08 -11.82 -6.51
CA VAL A 145 -27.85 -11.29 -7.14
C VAL A 145 -28.13 -10.25 -8.23
N GLY A 146 -29.21 -10.43 -8.99
CA GLY A 146 -29.67 -9.51 -10.04
C GLY A 146 -29.88 -8.07 -9.55
N SER A 147 -30.18 -7.90 -8.26
CA SER A 147 -30.48 -6.61 -7.63
C SER A 147 -29.24 -5.75 -7.38
N VAL A 148 -28.06 -6.34 -7.22
CA VAL A 148 -26.81 -5.60 -7.03
C VAL A 148 -26.28 -5.12 -8.38
N VAL A 149 -26.06 -3.81 -8.50
CA VAL A 149 -25.59 -3.16 -9.73
C VAL A 149 -24.08 -2.99 -9.71
N LYS A 150 -23.55 -2.40 -8.64
CA LYS A 150 -22.14 -2.01 -8.55
C LYS A 150 -21.69 -1.86 -7.11
N LEU A 151 -20.43 -2.21 -6.88
CA LEU A 151 -19.71 -1.94 -5.65
C LEU A 151 -18.75 -0.77 -5.87
N ILE A 152 -18.88 0.28 -5.07
CA ILE A 152 -18.14 1.53 -5.23
C ILE A 152 -17.34 1.80 -3.94
N PRO A 153 -16.05 1.44 -3.89
CA PRO A 153 -15.19 1.74 -2.76
C PRO A 153 -14.81 3.23 -2.76
N MET A 154 -14.96 3.87 -1.60
CA MET A 154 -14.82 5.31 -1.37
C MET A 154 -13.88 5.57 -0.20
N TYR A 155 -13.11 6.65 -0.30
CA TYR A 155 -12.28 7.10 0.82
C TYR A 155 -13.14 7.77 1.91
N GLU A 156 -12.63 7.85 3.14
CA GLU A 156 -13.20 8.67 4.22
C GLU A 156 -13.48 10.12 3.76
N GLY A 157 -12.58 10.72 2.97
CA GLY A 157 -12.79 12.07 2.42
C GLY A 157 -14.00 12.22 1.50
N GLN A 158 -14.54 11.13 0.94
CA GLN A 158 -15.77 11.12 0.12
C GLN A 158 -17.02 10.72 0.90
N LEU A 159 -16.86 10.09 2.06
CA LEU A 159 -17.94 9.52 2.86
C LEU A 159 -17.78 9.98 4.31
N GLN A 160 -18.42 11.09 4.68
CA GLN A 160 -18.31 11.68 6.01
C GLN A 160 -19.48 11.23 6.89
N VAL A 161 -19.24 11.04 8.19
CA VAL A 161 -20.33 10.79 9.16
C VAL A 161 -21.18 12.06 9.29
N ALA A 162 -22.47 11.96 8.98
CA ALA A 162 -23.40 13.09 9.08
C ALA A 162 -24.00 13.20 10.49
N SER A 163 -24.35 12.06 11.09
CA SER A 163 -24.91 11.98 12.44
C SER A 163 -24.66 10.60 13.04
N SER A 164 -24.38 10.55 14.34
CA SER A 164 -24.23 9.30 15.11
C SER A 164 -25.35 9.14 16.13
N GLU A 165 -25.56 7.90 16.57
CA GLU A 165 -26.47 7.59 17.66
C GLU A 165 -25.91 8.08 18.99
N THR A 166 -26.74 8.78 19.75
CA THR A 166 -26.36 9.44 21.01
C THR A 166 -27.08 8.88 22.22
N ASP A 167 -28.10 8.05 22.01
CA ASP A 167 -28.81 7.38 23.10
C ASP A 167 -28.01 6.15 23.56
N ALA A 168 -27.41 6.23 24.75
CA ALA A 168 -26.63 5.16 25.37
C ALA A 168 -27.43 3.89 25.70
N ARG A 169 -28.77 3.92 25.54
CA ARG A 169 -29.64 2.76 25.74
C ARG A 169 -29.81 1.91 24.47
N LYS A 170 -29.40 2.42 23.32
CA LYS A 170 -29.50 1.68 22.07
C LYS A 170 -28.25 0.85 21.83
N GLU A 171 -28.45 -0.29 21.19
CA GLU A 171 -27.38 -1.22 20.85
C GLU A 171 -26.32 -0.57 19.94
N ASN A 172 -26.76 0.30 19.03
CA ASN A 172 -25.90 1.01 18.09
C ASN A 172 -25.37 2.36 18.62
N PHE A 173 -25.25 2.52 19.95
CA PHE A 173 -24.73 3.75 20.55
C PHE A 173 -23.34 4.10 20.00
N GLY A 174 -23.14 5.34 19.58
CA GLY A 174 -21.88 5.81 18.98
C GLY A 174 -21.74 5.50 17.49
N GLU A 175 -22.57 4.62 16.92
CA GLU A 175 -22.52 4.27 15.50
C GLU A 175 -23.17 5.34 14.61
N PRO A 176 -22.68 5.52 13.38
CA PRO A 176 -23.32 6.40 12.40
C PRO A 176 -24.73 5.96 12.01
N ILE A 177 -25.67 6.90 12.04
CA ILE A 177 -27.04 6.71 11.53
C ILE A 177 -27.14 7.13 10.06
N MET A 178 -26.32 8.10 9.63
CA MET A 178 -26.31 8.64 8.27
C MET A 178 -24.89 9.06 7.89
N TYR A 179 -24.58 8.89 6.61
CA TYR A 179 -23.34 9.39 6.00
C TYR A 179 -23.64 10.39 4.89
N ASP A 180 -22.82 11.43 4.78
CA ASP A 180 -22.83 12.36 3.65
C ASP A 180 -21.81 11.90 2.61
N PHE A 181 -22.30 11.55 1.42
CA PHE A 181 -21.45 11.31 0.27
C PHE A 181 -21.23 12.59 -0.53
N LYS A 182 -19.98 12.83 -0.91
CA LYS A 182 -19.56 13.92 -1.79
C LYS A 182 -18.65 13.36 -2.87
N SER A 183 -19.11 13.40 -4.13
CA SER A 183 -18.33 12.89 -5.25
C SER A 183 -17.01 13.63 -5.46
N THR A 184 -16.91 14.89 -5.02
CA THR A 184 -15.71 15.72 -5.09
C THR A 184 -14.83 15.63 -3.84
N GLY A 185 -15.18 14.76 -2.89
CA GLY A 185 -14.37 14.56 -1.69
C GLY A 185 -12.94 14.11 -2.00
N THR A 186 -12.02 14.40 -1.08
CA THR A 186 -10.60 14.05 -1.22
C THR A 186 -10.45 12.56 -1.53
N GLY A 187 -9.70 12.25 -2.58
CA GLY A 187 -9.57 10.88 -3.11
C GLY A 187 -10.47 10.53 -4.29
N SER A 188 -11.39 11.42 -4.67
CA SER A 188 -12.13 11.27 -5.92
C SER A 188 -11.22 11.27 -7.15
N ARG A 189 -11.55 10.41 -8.10
CA ARG A 189 -10.89 10.31 -9.41
C ARG A 189 -11.77 10.82 -10.56
N SER A 190 -12.98 11.27 -10.27
CA SER A 190 -13.93 11.81 -11.25
C SER A 190 -14.31 13.22 -10.83
N GLN A 191 -13.96 14.21 -11.66
CA GLN A 191 -14.26 15.61 -11.42
C GLN A 191 -15.55 16.06 -12.12
N ASP A 192 -16.08 15.25 -13.05
CA ASP A 192 -17.07 15.72 -14.02
C ASP A 192 -18.51 15.75 -13.48
N ALA A 193 -18.79 15.00 -12.41
CA ALA A 193 -20.11 14.95 -11.79
C ALA A 193 -20.02 15.34 -10.31
N VAL A 194 -20.37 16.59 -10.00
CA VAL A 194 -20.54 17.07 -8.62
C VAL A 194 -21.90 16.60 -8.11
N VAL A 195 -21.88 15.56 -7.28
CA VAL A 195 -23.07 14.94 -6.72
C VAL A 195 -22.85 14.79 -5.22
N SER A 196 -23.86 15.18 -4.44
CA SER A 196 -23.91 14.96 -3.01
C SER A 196 -25.28 14.42 -2.62
N PHE A 197 -25.28 13.38 -1.79
CA PHE A 197 -26.49 12.81 -1.18
C PHE A 197 -26.13 12.10 0.11
N GLN A 198 -27.13 11.82 0.93
CA GLN A 198 -26.94 11.05 2.14
C GLN A 198 -27.14 9.55 1.87
N ILE A 199 -26.37 8.73 2.58
CA ILE A 199 -26.39 7.28 2.49
C ILE A 199 -26.73 6.71 3.85
N HIS A 200 -27.70 5.81 3.88
CA HIS A 200 -28.02 5.03 5.07
C HIS A 200 -26.94 3.93 5.28
N PRO A 201 -26.46 3.69 6.52
CA PRO A 201 -25.42 2.71 6.85
C PRO A 201 -25.68 1.32 6.27
N SER A 202 -26.93 0.86 6.23
CA SER A 202 -27.30 -0.44 5.63
C SER A 202 -26.99 -0.59 4.13
N ARG A 203 -26.55 0.46 3.44
CA ARG A 203 -26.12 0.42 2.02
C ARG A 203 -24.60 0.52 1.86
N LEU A 204 -23.87 0.46 2.98
CA LEU A 204 -22.43 0.59 3.05
C LEU A 204 -21.84 -0.67 3.69
N ILE A 205 -20.72 -1.11 3.15
CA ILE A 205 -19.80 -2.03 3.82
C ILE A 205 -18.62 -1.21 4.28
N MET A 206 -18.34 -1.20 5.57
CA MET A 206 -17.30 -0.35 6.17
C MET A 206 -16.06 -1.18 6.44
N ALA A 207 -14.88 -0.59 6.19
CA ALA A 207 -13.60 -1.17 6.54
C ALA A 207 -12.82 -0.17 7.37
N ALA A 208 -12.40 -0.57 8.56
CA ALA A 208 -11.65 0.26 9.51
C ALA A 208 -10.69 -0.64 10.30
N GLU A 209 -9.45 -0.79 9.83
CA GLU A 209 -8.45 -1.59 10.52
C GLU A 209 -7.90 -0.85 11.74
N GLY A 210 -7.80 -1.53 12.88
CA GLY A 210 -7.35 -0.92 14.13
C GLY A 210 -8.44 -0.19 14.92
N ALA A 211 -9.72 -0.37 14.59
CA ALA A 211 -10.85 0.10 15.39
C ALA A 211 -11.15 -0.87 16.55
N ASP A 212 -10.18 -1.06 17.45
CA ASP A 212 -10.22 -2.00 18.57
C ASP A 212 -11.05 -1.51 19.77
N ASP A 213 -11.41 -0.22 19.78
CA ASP A 213 -12.27 0.42 20.76
C ASP A 213 -13.77 0.25 20.47
N GLY A 214 -14.12 -0.49 19.41
CA GLY A 214 -15.50 -0.68 18.97
C GLY A 214 -16.09 0.53 18.25
N SER A 215 -15.27 1.55 17.94
CA SER A 215 -15.70 2.68 17.10
C SER A 215 -15.65 2.33 15.61
N ILE A 216 -16.06 3.27 14.77
CA ILE A 216 -15.89 3.17 13.32
C ILE A 216 -14.52 3.67 12.83
N TYR A 217 -13.68 4.18 13.73
CA TYR A 217 -12.44 4.86 13.40
C TYR A 217 -11.27 3.93 13.68
N GLY A 218 -10.68 3.40 12.62
CA GLY A 218 -9.40 2.72 12.67
C GLY A 218 -8.21 3.67 12.68
N VAL A 219 -7.02 3.10 12.53
CA VAL A 219 -5.75 3.84 12.54
C VAL A 219 -5.09 3.74 11.18
N SER A 220 -4.72 4.88 10.58
CA SER A 220 -4.03 4.84 9.29
C SER A 220 -2.61 4.29 9.45
N CYS A 221 -2.18 3.44 8.53
CA CYS A 221 -0.83 2.90 8.54
C CYS A 221 0.27 3.96 8.25
N LEU A 222 -0.12 5.16 7.81
CA LEU A 222 0.78 6.27 7.55
C LEU A 222 0.87 7.25 8.73
N GLU A 223 0.00 7.12 9.74
CA GLU A 223 -0.14 8.09 10.83
C GLU A 223 1.11 8.13 11.72
N SER A 224 1.55 6.97 12.20
CA SER A 224 2.71 6.83 13.08
C SER A 224 4.04 7.25 12.43
N ILE A 225 4.14 7.14 11.11
CA ILE A 225 5.35 7.43 10.33
C ILE A 225 5.26 8.77 9.59
N TYR A 226 4.21 9.57 9.82
CA TYR A 226 3.93 10.76 9.02
C TYR A 226 5.05 11.80 9.10
N ASN A 227 5.61 12.01 10.30
CA ASN A 227 6.69 12.98 10.52
C ASN A 227 7.97 12.55 9.82
N ASP A 228 8.35 11.26 9.88
CA ASP A 228 9.50 10.74 9.14
C ASP A 228 9.31 10.82 7.62
N LEU A 229 8.09 10.59 7.12
CA LEU A 229 7.77 10.80 5.71
C LEU A 229 7.94 12.27 5.31
N MET A 230 7.58 13.19 6.20
CA MET A 230 7.78 14.62 5.98
C MET A 230 9.26 14.99 5.98
N ASP A 231 10.06 14.47 6.91
CA ASP A 231 11.50 14.72 6.94
C ASP A 231 12.22 14.14 5.76
N LEU A 232 11.87 12.92 5.36
CA LEU A 232 12.42 12.30 4.16
C LEU A 232 12.15 13.16 2.91
N ARG A 233 10.97 13.80 2.83
CA ARG A 233 10.65 14.77 1.77
C ARG A 233 11.45 16.07 1.90
N LYS A 234 11.67 16.59 3.10
CA LYS A 234 12.53 17.77 3.32
C LYS A 234 13.96 17.48 2.93
N ILE A 235 14.52 16.34 3.33
CA ILE A 235 15.88 15.92 3.00
C ILE A 235 16.05 15.79 1.49
N THR A 236 15.16 15.04 0.83
CA THR A 236 15.23 14.84 -0.63
C THR A 236 15.02 16.14 -1.41
N GLY A 237 14.05 16.97 -1.00
CA GLY A 237 13.80 18.28 -1.62
C GLY A 237 14.95 19.25 -1.44
N SER A 238 15.46 19.39 -0.21
CA SER A 238 16.58 20.29 0.10
C SER A 238 17.86 19.86 -0.60
N SER A 239 18.08 18.56 -0.76
CA SER A 239 19.22 18.05 -1.50
C SER A 239 19.14 18.42 -2.98
N GLY A 240 18.00 18.15 -3.63
CA GLY A 240 17.80 18.50 -5.04
C GLY A 240 17.89 20.01 -5.30
N GLU A 241 17.26 20.82 -4.45
CA GLU A 241 17.32 22.28 -4.54
C GLU A 241 18.73 22.80 -4.23
N GLY A 242 19.43 22.22 -3.25
CA GLY A 242 20.82 22.56 -2.93
C GLY A 242 21.74 22.35 -4.13
N TYR A 243 21.64 21.19 -4.81
CA TYR A 243 22.40 20.94 -6.05
C TYR A 243 22.03 21.91 -7.16
N TYR A 244 20.75 22.24 -7.32
CA TYR A 244 20.29 23.22 -8.31
C TYR A 244 20.87 24.61 -8.05
N GLN A 245 20.81 25.10 -6.81
CA GLN A 245 21.34 26.40 -6.42
C GLN A 245 22.87 26.47 -6.53
N ASN A 246 23.56 25.40 -6.14
CA ASN A 246 25.01 25.33 -6.30
C ASN A 246 25.40 25.38 -7.79
N THR A 247 24.71 24.63 -8.65
CA THR A 247 24.95 24.63 -10.12
C THR A 247 24.58 25.97 -10.76
N ARG A 248 23.59 26.69 -10.21
CA ARG A 248 23.20 28.02 -10.69
C ARG A 248 24.35 29.03 -10.55
N HIS A 249 25.28 28.83 -9.62
CA HIS A 249 26.43 29.71 -9.34
C HIS A 249 26.02 31.19 -9.34
N ALA A 250 24.88 31.50 -8.70
CA ALA A 250 24.38 32.87 -8.64
C ALA A 250 25.39 33.74 -7.86
N PRO A 251 25.91 34.83 -8.46
CA PRO A 251 26.83 35.71 -7.77
C PRO A 251 26.10 36.53 -6.69
N ILE A 252 26.77 36.71 -5.56
CA ILE A 252 26.43 37.71 -4.55
C ILE A 252 27.12 39.01 -4.97
N PHE A 253 26.35 40.05 -5.20
CA PHE A 253 26.86 41.36 -5.55
C PHE A 253 27.16 42.15 -4.27
N THR A 254 28.39 42.65 -4.14
CA THR A 254 28.81 43.50 -3.02
C THR A 254 29.26 44.85 -3.59
N ALA A 255 28.64 45.94 -3.15
CA ALA A 255 29.07 47.29 -3.49
C ALA A 255 30.38 47.63 -2.75
N SER A 256 31.31 48.32 -3.42
CA SER A 256 32.51 48.85 -2.77
C SER A 256 32.19 50.07 -1.91
N ASP A 257 33.01 50.38 -0.91
CA ASP A 257 32.82 51.53 -0.02
C ASP A 257 32.79 52.89 -0.76
N ASP A 258 33.38 52.96 -1.97
CA ASP A 258 33.38 54.14 -2.85
C ASP A 258 32.20 54.18 -3.85
N PHE A 259 31.20 53.29 -3.69
CA PHE A 259 30.03 53.24 -4.57
C PHE A 259 29.16 54.49 -4.34
N ALA A 260 29.13 55.39 -5.33
CA ALA A 260 28.24 56.54 -5.32
C ALA A 260 26.83 56.09 -5.73
N ASP A 261 25.88 56.29 -4.82
CA ASP A 261 24.46 56.04 -5.01
C ASP A 261 23.88 57.17 -5.89
N ASP A 262 24.24 57.17 -7.18
CA ASP A 262 23.52 57.98 -8.18
C ASP A 262 22.19 57.28 -8.51
N ASP A 263 21.16 58.07 -8.88
CA ASP A 263 19.72 57.78 -9.11
C ASP A 263 19.32 56.55 -10.00
N ASN A 264 20.13 55.48 -10.09
CA ASN A 264 19.98 54.31 -10.95
C ASN A 264 19.83 52.98 -10.17
N GLU A 265 19.37 53.01 -8.92
CA GLU A 265 19.15 51.79 -8.12
C GLU A 265 18.11 50.86 -8.78
N GLU A 266 17.04 51.42 -9.36
CA GLU A 266 16.02 50.65 -10.11
C GLU A 266 16.61 50.01 -11.38
N ASP A 267 17.38 50.75 -12.18
CA ASP A 267 18.02 50.23 -13.39
C ASP A 267 19.05 49.12 -13.08
N LEU A 268 19.73 49.24 -11.92
CA LEU A 268 20.66 48.22 -11.44
C LEU A 268 19.92 46.97 -10.96
N ALA A 269 18.82 47.12 -10.22
CA ALA A 269 17.98 46.01 -9.78
C ALA A 269 17.40 45.25 -10.99
N ASP A 270 16.84 45.97 -11.97
CA ASP A 270 16.32 45.38 -13.21
C ASP A 270 17.42 44.67 -14.02
N ALA A 271 18.63 45.24 -14.09
CA ALA A 271 19.76 44.60 -14.76
C ALA A 271 20.24 43.32 -14.06
N ILE A 272 20.22 43.29 -12.72
CA ILE A 272 20.51 42.10 -11.90
C ILE A 272 19.42 41.05 -12.10
N ASP A 273 18.15 41.43 -12.09
CA ASP A 273 17.02 40.53 -12.29
C ASP A 273 17.00 39.93 -13.70
N GLU A 274 17.26 40.73 -14.74
CA GLU A 274 17.42 40.24 -16.12
C GLU A 274 18.59 39.27 -16.27
N TYR A 275 19.69 39.49 -15.53
CA TYR A 275 20.84 38.57 -15.49
C TYR A 275 20.49 37.26 -14.77
N LEU A 276 19.84 37.34 -13.61
CA LEU A 276 19.41 36.18 -12.82
C LEU A 276 18.32 35.35 -13.53
N ALA A 277 17.44 36.00 -14.30
CA ALA A 277 16.42 35.38 -15.13
C ALA A 277 16.96 34.80 -16.45
N LYS A 278 18.30 34.82 -16.67
CA LYS A 278 19.00 34.33 -17.87
C LYS A 278 18.64 35.10 -19.16
N HIS A 279 18.05 36.28 -19.08
CA HIS A 279 17.77 37.13 -20.23
C HIS A 279 19.02 37.88 -20.72
N ARG A 280 19.98 38.18 -19.82
CA ARG A 280 21.31 38.72 -20.16
C ARG A 280 22.43 37.75 -19.77
N LYS A 281 23.38 37.50 -20.70
CA LYS A 281 24.55 36.61 -20.48
C LYS A 281 25.76 37.31 -19.87
N ARG A 282 25.76 38.65 -19.83
CA ARG A 282 26.85 39.46 -19.28
C ARG A 282 26.25 40.64 -18.54
N LEU A 283 26.73 40.85 -17.32
CA LEU A 283 26.41 42.02 -16.50
C LEU A 283 27.69 42.87 -16.40
N VAL A 284 27.60 44.16 -16.68
CA VAL A 284 28.72 45.11 -16.54
C VAL A 284 28.38 46.01 -15.38
N LEU A 285 29.09 45.84 -14.27
CA LEU A 285 28.88 46.61 -13.06
C LEU A 285 30.09 47.51 -12.80
N LYS A 286 29.85 48.77 -12.43
CA LYS A 286 30.88 49.70 -11.98
C LYS A 286 30.81 49.80 -10.46
N GLY A 287 31.93 49.56 -9.76
CA GLY A 287 31.98 49.66 -8.29
C GLY A 287 31.23 48.54 -7.53
N ILE A 288 30.78 47.48 -8.22
CA ILE A 288 30.15 46.30 -7.60
C ILE A 288 30.94 45.06 -7.97
N GLU A 289 31.36 44.31 -6.96
CA GLU A 289 32.07 43.04 -7.11
C GLU A 289 31.09 41.87 -7.05
N ALA A 290 31.18 40.96 -8.02
CA ALA A 290 30.41 39.71 -8.04
C ALA A 290 31.22 38.59 -7.35
N LYS A 291 30.80 38.18 -6.15
CA LYS A 291 31.38 37.05 -5.43
C LYS A 291 30.57 35.79 -5.65
N PHE A 292 31.22 34.71 -6.04
CA PHE A 292 30.55 33.43 -6.23
C PHE A 292 30.67 32.61 -4.95
N PRO A 293 29.57 32.39 -4.21
CA PRO A 293 29.62 31.55 -3.02
C PRO A 293 29.98 30.12 -3.42
N ASN A 294 30.97 29.54 -2.73
CA ASN A 294 31.28 28.12 -2.86
C ASN A 294 30.46 27.35 -1.83
N ILE A 295 29.30 26.83 -2.26
CA ILE A 295 28.42 26.05 -1.38
C ILE A 295 28.94 24.61 -1.33
N GLN A 296 29.49 24.21 -0.19
CA GLN A 296 29.84 22.80 0.05
C GLN A 296 28.57 22.04 0.46
N LEU A 297 28.07 21.19 -0.43
CA LEU A 297 26.95 20.30 -0.14
C LEU A 297 27.47 19.00 0.49
N THR A 298 27.04 18.71 1.71
CA THR A 298 27.28 17.43 2.37
C THR A 298 26.35 16.35 1.80
N ASP A 299 26.79 15.09 1.75
CA ASP A 299 25.96 13.96 1.32
C ASP A 299 24.80 13.76 2.31
N PRO A 300 23.53 13.84 1.88
CA PRO A 300 22.35 13.67 2.74
C PRO A 300 22.05 12.21 3.12
N LYS A 301 22.81 11.24 2.62
CA LYS A 301 22.48 9.81 2.70
C LYS A 301 22.26 9.27 4.10
N GLU A 302 23.05 9.68 5.08
CA GLU A 302 22.91 9.20 6.47
C GLU A 302 21.59 9.67 7.10
N HIS A 303 21.22 10.93 6.87
CA HIS A 303 19.94 11.47 7.32
C HIS A 303 18.77 10.80 6.61
N TYR A 304 18.89 10.58 5.30
CA TYR A 304 17.90 9.83 4.52
C TYR A 304 17.68 8.42 5.09
N GLN A 305 18.75 7.71 5.44
CA GLN A 305 18.67 6.36 5.97
C GLN A 305 18.05 6.33 7.38
N GLY A 306 18.30 7.34 8.21
CA GLY A 306 17.70 7.49 9.53
C GLY A 306 16.17 7.49 9.47
N SER A 307 15.58 8.36 8.66
CA SER A 307 14.12 8.42 8.48
C SER A 307 13.54 7.14 7.87
N ILE A 308 14.23 6.52 6.91
CA ILE A 308 13.81 5.23 6.33
C ILE A 308 13.75 4.12 7.39
N ASN A 309 14.73 4.06 8.29
CA ASN A 309 14.76 3.04 9.32
C ASN A 309 13.57 3.21 10.29
N ASN A 310 13.23 4.44 10.65
CA ASN A 310 12.08 4.71 11.50
C ASN A 310 10.75 4.38 10.79
N ILE A 311 10.63 4.72 9.50
CA ILE A 311 9.50 4.31 8.67
C ILE A 311 9.38 2.77 8.62
N SER A 312 10.50 2.06 8.48
CA SER A 312 10.53 0.60 8.43
C SER A 312 10.06 -0.01 9.75
N ALA A 313 10.48 0.56 10.88
CA ALA A 313 10.06 0.16 12.21
C ALA A 313 8.56 0.43 12.44
N GLY A 314 8.09 1.64 12.15
CA GLY A 314 6.69 2.03 12.36
C GLY A 314 5.71 1.33 11.43
N SER A 315 6.12 0.95 10.21
CA SER A 315 5.27 0.22 9.26
C SER A 315 5.40 -1.30 9.35
N SER A 316 6.36 -1.83 10.12
CA SER A 316 6.73 -3.26 10.13
C SER A 316 7.08 -3.81 8.74
N ILE A 317 7.64 -2.96 7.86
CA ILE A 317 8.09 -3.34 6.52
C ILE A 317 9.61 -3.14 6.46
N PRO A 318 10.40 -4.18 6.12
CA PRO A 318 11.84 -4.02 5.97
C PRO A 318 12.18 -2.98 4.88
N SER A 319 13.19 -2.15 5.15
CA SER A 319 13.59 -1.04 4.27
C SER A 319 13.89 -1.45 2.83
N ALA A 320 14.39 -2.68 2.63
CA ALA A 320 14.66 -3.26 1.32
C ALA A 320 13.40 -3.37 0.44
N PHE A 321 12.22 -3.64 1.03
CA PHE A 321 10.95 -3.67 0.30
C PHE A 321 10.41 -2.27 0.01
N LEU A 322 10.68 -1.30 0.89
CA LEU A 322 10.21 0.08 0.73
C LEU A 322 10.94 0.83 -0.39
N ILE A 323 12.26 0.64 -0.49
CA ILE A 323 13.11 1.38 -1.45
C ILE A 323 13.39 0.56 -2.72
N GLY A 324 13.26 -0.76 -2.64
CA GLY A 324 13.77 -1.69 -3.66
C GLY A 324 15.24 -2.03 -3.45
N GLN A 325 15.74 -3.03 -4.18
CA GLN A 325 17.09 -3.54 -4.00
C GLN A 325 18.14 -2.52 -4.47
N GLN A 326 18.86 -1.89 -3.53
CA GLN A 326 19.91 -0.93 -3.84
C GLN A 326 21.31 -1.56 -4.03
N THR A 327 21.53 -2.80 -3.56
CA THR A 327 22.88 -3.37 -3.42
C THR A 327 23.04 -4.80 -3.97
N GLY A 328 22.09 -5.29 -4.76
CA GLY A 328 22.17 -6.63 -5.36
C GLY A 328 22.08 -7.81 -4.37
N ARG A 329 21.83 -7.54 -3.07
CA ARG A 329 21.35 -8.56 -2.14
C ARG A 329 19.87 -8.74 -2.37
N LEU A 330 19.44 -9.97 -2.69
CA LEU A 330 18.03 -10.31 -2.61
C LEU A 330 17.51 -9.98 -1.21
N ALA A 331 16.27 -9.49 -1.11
CA ALA A 331 15.56 -9.49 0.16
C ALA A 331 15.72 -10.88 0.77
N SER A 332 16.18 -10.98 2.02
CA SER A 332 16.45 -12.28 2.61
C SER A 332 15.16 -13.10 2.64
N ASP A 333 15.24 -14.41 2.40
CA ASP A 333 14.08 -15.30 2.53
C ASP A 333 13.43 -15.19 3.92
N LYS A 334 14.20 -14.78 4.94
CA LYS A 334 13.70 -14.50 6.29
C LYS A 334 12.83 -13.23 6.34
N ASP A 335 13.25 -12.17 5.66
CA ASP A 335 12.50 -10.90 5.62
C ASP A 335 11.20 -11.07 4.84
N SER A 336 11.26 -11.79 3.71
CA SER A 336 10.08 -12.16 2.92
C SER A 336 9.09 -12.98 3.75
N ARG A 337 9.57 -14.00 4.47
CA ARG A 337 8.73 -14.81 5.37
C ARG A 337 8.10 -13.99 6.48
N HIS A 338 8.86 -13.09 7.12
CA HIS A 338 8.31 -12.23 8.17
C HIS A 338 7.16 -11.36 7.64
N LEU A 339 7.34 -10.77 6.45
CA LEU A 339 6.31 -9.97 5.80
C LEU A 339 5.07 -10.81 5.44
N MET A 340 5.27 -12.03 4.93
CA MET A 340 4.18 -12.98 4.66
C MET A 340 3.43 -13.40 5.93
N THR A 341 4.12 -13.60 7.06
CA THR A 341 3.49 -13.90 8.34
C THR A 341 2.58 -12.77 8.80
N ILE A 342 3.02 -11.50 8.68
CA ILE A 342 2.19 -10.34 9.01
C ILE A 342 0.99 -10.27 8.05
N ALA A 343 1.20 -10.50 6.75
CA ALA A 343 0.12 -10.53 5.77
C ALA A 343 -0.91 -11.62 6.09
N GLN A 344 -0.47 -12.83 6.45
CA GLN A 344 -1.35 -13.92 6.86
C GLN A 344 -2.14 -13.54 8.12
N SER A 345 -1.48 -12.95 9.12
CA SER A 345 -2.16 -12.44 10.32
C SER A 345 -3.23 -11.39 9.99
N ARG A 346 -2.99 -10.51 9.00
CA ARG A 346 -4.02 -9.57 8.51
C ARG A 346 -5.18 -10.27 7.81
N ARG A 347 -4.93 -11.35 7.06
CA ARG A 347 -6.00 -12.17 6.46
C ARG A 347 -6.93 -12.70 7.54
N ASP A 348 -6.35 -13.30 8.57
CA ASP A 348 -7.10 -13.98 9.62
C ASP A 348 -7.87 -12.97 10.50
N ASN A 349 -7.21 -11.91 10.95
CA ASN A 349 -7.77 -11.00 11.97
C ASN A 349 -8.63 -9.87 11.41
N PHE A 350 -8.40 -9.42 10.18
CA PHE A 350 -9.10 -8.25 9.62
C PHE A 350 -9.87 -8.60 8.34
N LEU A 351 -9.20 -9.19 7.34
CA LEU A 351 -9.85 -9.41 6.03
C LEU A 351 -10.94 -10.48 6.10
N THR A 352 -10.77 -11.54 6.89
CA THR A 352 -11.82 -12.53 7.12
C THR A 352 -13.07 -11.90 7.71
N LEU A 353 -12.93 -10.98 8.68
CA LEU A 353 -14.06 -10.24 9.25
C LEU A 353 -14.71 -9.32 8.23
N LEU A 354 -13.92 -8.61 7.42
CA LEU A 354 -14.43 -7.73 6.36
C LEU A 354 -15.18 -8.51 5.26
N VAL A 355 -14.66 -9.68 4.87
CA VAL A 355 -15.32 -10.57 3.91
C VAL A 355 -16.60 -11.15 4.51
N ARG A 356 -16.55 -11.58 5.77
CA ARG A 356 -17.72 -12.05 6.52
C ARG A 356 -18.81 -10.99 6.57
N GLN A 357 -18.48 -9.75 6.93
CA GLN A 357 -19.40 -8.61 6.92
C GLN A 357 -20.07 -8.41 5.56
N PHE A 358 -19.35 -8.57 4.45
CA PHE A 358 -19.94 -8.48 3.12
C PHE A 358 -20.91 -9.63 2.82
N VAL A 359 -20.53 -10.87 3.13
CA VAL A 359 -21.38 -12.05 2.88
C VAL A 359 -22.62 -12.02 3.76
N ASP A 360 -22.47 -11.72 5.05
CA ASP A 360 -23.58 -11.55 6.00
C ASP A 360 -24.54 -10.45 5.54
N TRP A 361 -24.01 -9.32 5.06
CA TRP A 361 -24.83 -8.27 4.47
C TRP A 361 -25.62 -8.76 3.25
N CYS A 362 -25.01 -9.60 2.39
CA CYS A 362 -25.71 -10.18 1.25
C CYS A 362 -26.83 -11.13 1.68
N ILE A 363 -26.61 -11.94 2.71
CA ILE A 363 -27.62 -12.86 3.27
C ILE A 363 -28.74 -12.07 3.94
N GLU A 364 -28.40 -11.08 4.79
CA GLU A 364 -29.36 -10.24 5.50
C GLU A 364 -30.31 -9.54 4.52
N HIS A 365 -29.81 -9.11 3.36
CA HIS A 365 -30.62 -8.44 2.36
C HIS A 365 -31.16 -9.36 1.28
N ASN A 366 -31.08 -10.69 1.41
CA ASN A 366 -31.59 -11.67 0.44
C ASN A 366 -31.00 -11.50 -0.98
N VAL A 367 -29.74 -11.05 -1.05
CA VAL A 367 -28.92 -11.11 -2.27
C VAL A 367 -28.42 -12.53 -2.49
N LEU A 368 -28.01 -13.19 -1.40
CA LEU A 368 -27.63 -14.60 -1.36
C LEU A 368 -28.66 -15.39 -0.54
N PRO A 369 -28.81 -16.71 -0.81
CA PRO A 369 -29.57 -17.61 0.06
C PRO A 369 -28.99 -17.58 1.49
N GLY A 370 -29.86 -17.70 2.50
CA GLY A 370 -29.41 -17.82 3.88
C GLY A 370 -28.90 -19.22 4.15
N ASP A 371 -27.58 -19.33 4.33
CA ASP A 371 -26.88 -20.59 4.56
C ASP A 371 -25.64 -20.37 5.41
N ASP A 372 -25.16 -21.44 6.04
CA ASP A 372 -23.88 -21.44 6.74
C ASP A 372 -22.74 -21.53 5.70
N TYR A 373 -21.66 -20.81 5.94
CA TYR A 373 -20.52 -20.75 5.03
C TYR A 373 -19.20 -20.62 5.76
N GLU A 374 -18.17 -21.13 5.10
CA GLU A 374 -16.78 -21.09 5.54
C GLU A 374 -15.95 -20.21 4.61
N ILE A 375 -14.95 -19.53 5.17
CA ILE A 375 -14.01 -18.68 4.44
C ILE A 375 -12.63 -19.30 4.64
N GLU A 376 -12.00 -19.72 3.54
CA GLU A 376 -10.66 -20.28 3.53
C GLU A 376 -9.72 -19.40 2.70
N TRP A 377 -8.56 -19.05 3.25
CA TRP A 377 -7.52 -18.34 2.51
C TRP A 377 -6.43 -19.32 2.06
N GLY A 378 -5.81 -19.07 0.91
CA GLY A 378 -4.55 -19.72 0.59
C GLY A 378 -3.49 -19.38 1.64
N ASP A 379 -2.70 -20.37 2.05
CA ASP A 379 -1.61 -20.16 3.00
C ASP A 379 -0.42 -19.48 2.31
N LEU A 380 -0.15 -18.22 2.69
CA LEU A 380 0.96 -17.43 2.16
C LEU A 380 2.34 -17.97 2.58
N LEU A 381 2.40 -18.78 3.64
CA LEU A 381 3.63 -19.37 4.16
C LEU A 381 3.93 -20.75 3.56
N THR A 382 3.09 -21.22 2.64
CA THR A 382 3.38 -22.48 1.93
C THR A 382 4.76 -22.41 1.28
N LEU A 383 5.55 -23.45 1.54
CA LEU A 383 6.87 -23.60 0.94
C LEU A 383 6.74 -23.56 -0.59
N SER A 384 7.65 -22.84 -1.23
CA SER A 384 7.74 -22.89 -2.69
C SER A 384 8.01 -24.32 -3.16
N SER A 385 7.67 -24.66 -4.40
CA SER A 385 7.91 -26.01 -4.94
C SER A 385 9.38 -26.44 -4.82
N ILE A 386 10.32 -25.49 -4.92
CA ILE A 386 11.76 -25.74 -4.73
C ILE A 386 12.06 -26.10 -3.28
N GLU A 387 11.55 -25.32 -2.32
CA GLU A 387 11.79 -25.58 -0.90
C GLU A 387 11.14 -26.89 -0.44
N LYS A 388 9.97 -27.25 -1.00
CA LYS A 388 9.35 -28.56 -0.78
C LYS A 388 10.26 -29.70 -1.24
N VAL A 389 10.85 -29.58 -2.44
CA VAL A 389 11.81 -30.56 -2.96
C VAL A 389 13.08 -30.62 -2.11
N GLU A 390 13.62 -29.50 -1.65
CA GLU A 390 14.78 -29.50 -0.73
C GLU A 390 14.47 -30.18 0.61
N VAL A 391 13.26 -30.01 1.14
CA VAL A 391 12.82 -30.72 2.35
C VAL A 391 12.80 -32.22 2.10
N VAL A 392 12.28 -32.67 0.96
CA VAL A 392 12.30 -34.09 0.57
C VAL A 392 13.73 -34.60 0.36
N GLU A 393 14.61 -33.80 -0.24
CA GLU A 393 16.03 -34.16 -0.40
C GLU A 393 16.71 -34.35 0.96
N ARG A 394 16.43 -33.47 1.94
CA ARG A 394 16.94 -33.63 3.32
C ARG A 394 16.35 -34.86 4.01
N MET A 395 15.06 -35.15 3.84
CA MET A 395 14.41 -36.36 4.38
C MET A 395 15.03 -37.63 3.78
N SER A 396 15.24 -37.65 2.47
CA SER A 396 15.92 -38.74 1.76
C SER A 396 17.37 -38.90 2.24
N GLY A 397 18.10 -37.80 2.45
CA GLY A 397 19.45 -37.82 3.01
C GLY A 397 19.51 -38.32 4.46
N VAL A 398 18.47 -38.08 5.27
CA VAL A 398 18.35 -38.68 6.63
C VAL A 398 18.13 -40.19 6.51
N ASN A 399 17.25 -40.64 5.63
CA ASN A 399 17.02 -42.05 5.36
C ASN A 399 18.29 -42.77 4.86
N GLU A 400 19.04 -42.14 3.96
CA GLU A 400 20.30 -42.68 3.46
C GLU A 400 21.32 -42.83 4.59
N LYS A 401 21.47 -41.83 5.45
CA LYS A 401 22.37 -41.88 6.63
C LYS A 401 21.94 -42.99 7.59
N GLN A 402 20.66 -43.13 7.86
CA GLN A 402 20.13 -44.14 8.76
C GLN A 402 20.31 -45.56 8.21
N PHE A 403 20.07 -45.75 6.91
CA PHE A 403 20.32 -47.01 6.21
C PHE A 403 21.80 -47.40 6.26
N ARG A 404 22.72 -46.44 6.04
CA ARG A 404 24.18 -46.65 6.18
C ARG A 404 24.59 -47.02 7.61
N SER A 405 23.85 -46.58 8.62
CA SER A 405 24.04 -46.96 10.03
C SER A 405 23.34 -48.27 10.42
N GLY A 406 22.75 -48.99 9.46
CA GLY A 406 22.06 -50.27 9.68
C GLY A 406 20.66 -50.13 10.30
N GLY A 407 20.11 -48.91 10.33
CA GLY A 407 18.76 -48.62 10.81
C GLY A 407 17.71 -48.68 9.69
N GLN A 408 16.44 -48.74 10.08
CA GLN A 408 15.31 -48.60 9.17
C GLN A 408 15.13 -47.13 8.74
N PRO A 409 14.53 -46.87 7.56
CA PRO A 409 14.21 -45.52 7.12
C PRO A 409 13.35 -44.80 8.18
N VAL A 410 13.69 -43.54 8.44
CA VAL A 410 13.00 -42.68 9.43
C VAL A 410 11.71 -42.12 8.85
N PHE A 411 11.71 -41.81 7.56
CA PHE A 411 10.56 -41.27 6.82
C PHE A 411 10.10 -42.23 5.74
N SER A 412 8.79 -42.39 5.57
CA SER A 412 8.22 -43.22 4.49
C SER A 412 8.21 -42.47 3.14
N GLU A 413 8.06 -43.21 2.04
CA GLU A 413 7.89 -42.60 0.71
C GLU A 413 6.60 -41.76 0.63
N GLU A 414 5.54 -42.21 1.29
CA GLU A 414 4.25 -41.52 1.38
C GLU A 414 4.39 -40.18 2.12
N GLU A 415 5.08 -40.16 3.28
CA GLU A 415 5.34 -38.94 4.04
C GLU A 415 6.18 -37.93 3.24
N MET A 416 7.18 -38.42 2.49
CA MET A 416 8.01 -37.57 1.63
C MET A 416 7.21 -37.01 0.44
N ARG A 417 6.31 -37.81 -0.17
CA ARG A 417 5.43 -37.36 -1.27
C ARG A 417 4.41 -36.33 -0.81
N GLU A 418 3.77 -36.56 0.33
CA GLU A 418 2.83 -35.61 0.93
C GLU A 418 3.53 -34.28 1.23
N ARG A 419 4.75 -34.33 1.79
CA ARG A 419 5.55 -33.11 2.06
C ARG A 419 5.99 -32.38 0.79
N ALA A 420 6.18 -33.09 -0.31
CA ALA A 420 6.39 -32.49 -1.63
C ALA A 420 5.13 -31.83 -2.22
N GLY A 421 3.96 -32.02 -1.59
CA GLY A 421 2.68 -31.53 -2.08
C GLY A 421 1.99 -32.45 -3.07
N TYR A 422 2.40 -33.71 -3.15
CA TYR A 422 1.70 -34.75 -3.89
C TYR A 422 0.88 -35.58 -2.90
N SER A 423 -0.41 -35.25 -2.73
CA SER A 423 -1.35 -36.11 -2.02
C SER A 423 -1.74 -37.28 -2.93
N PHE A 424 -1.65 -38.50 -2.41
CA PHE A 424 -2.05 -39.71 -3.08
C PHE A 424 -3.49 -40.03 -2.69
N ASP A 425 -4.43 -40.02 -3.64
CA ASP A 425 -5.77 -40.56 -3.43
C ASP A 425 -5.78 -42.04 -3.86
N PRO A 426 -6.13 -43.01 -2.99
CA PRO A 426 -6.14 -44.42 -3.36
C PRO A 426 -7.06 -44.76 -4.55
N GLU A 427 -8.02 -43.88 -4.87
CA GLU A 427 -8.92 -44.00 -6.02
C GLU A 427 -8.24 -43.69 -7.37
N ASP A 428 -7.08 -43.03 -7.38
CA ASP A 428 -6.31 -42.70 -8.59
C ASP A 428 -5.35 -43.83 -9.03
N MET A 429 -5.47 -45.04 -8.46
CA MET A 429 -4.77 -46.20 -9.01
C MET A 429 -5.32 -46.51 -10.41
N PRO A 430 -4.49 -46.51 -11.48
CA PRO A 430 -4.85 -47.27 -12.66
C PRO A 430 -5.00 -48.73 -12.20
N GLU A 431 -6.20 -49.27 -12.33
CA GLU A 431 -6.47 -50.67 -12.01
C GLU A 431 -5.41 -51.55 -12.67
N GLY A 432 -4.83 -52.43 -11.85
CA GLY A 432 -3.55 -53.10 -12.07
C GLY A 432 -3.22 -53.51 -13.50
N GLU A 433 -2.03 -53.12 -13.94
CA GLU A 433 -1.18 -54.02 -14.72
C GLU A 433 0.07 -54.35 -13.91
N SER A 434 0.11 -55.58 -13.40
CA SER A 434 1.31 -56.20 -12.88
C SER A 434 2.36 -56.29 -13.98
N ILE A 435 3.36 -55.42 -13.96
CA ILE A 435 4.57 -55.60 -14.79
C ILE A 435 5.47 -56.60 -14.06
N LEU A 436 5.06 -57.86 -14.08
CA LEU A 436 5.81 -59.02 -13.61
C LEU A 436 5.65 -60.11 -14.68
N ASP A 437 6.26 -59.87 -15.84
CA ASP A 437 6.97 -60.86 -16.67
C ASP A 437 7.31 -60.27 -18.04
N THR A 438 8.46 -59.61 -18.12
CA THR A 438 9.23 -59.60 -19.36
C THR A 438 10.70 -59.65 -18.97
N GLN A 439 11.24 -60.87 -18.90
CA GLN A 439 12.68 -61.05 -18.94
C GLN A 439 13.23 -60.43 -20.23
N PRO A 440 14.36 -59.71 -20.19
CA PRO A 440 14.98 -59.23 -21.41
C PRO A 440 15.56 -60.43 -22.17
N VAL A 441 14.94 -60.78 -23.29
CA VAL A 441 15.54 -61.70 -24.27
C VAL A 441 16.71 -60.98 -24.93
N ILE A 442 17.92 -61.42 -24.60
CA ILE A 442 19.15 -61.05 -25.30
C ILE A 442 19.20 -61.94 -26.55
N GLU A 443 19.01 -61.37 -27.74
CA GLU A 443 19.38 -62.04 -28.99
C GLU A 443 20.84 -61.69 -29.36
N PRO A 444 21.63 -62.67 -29.85
CA PRO A 444 23.08 -62.56 -29.97
C PRO A 444 23.51 -61.81 -31.25
N SER A 445 24.60 -61.06 -31.13
CA SER A 445 25.31 -60.42 -32.22
C SER A 445 26.01 -61.45 -33.11
N ASP A 446 25.66 -61.52 -34.39
CA ASP A 446 26.47 -62.20 -35.40
C ASP A 446 27.13 -61.21 -36.37
N LYS A 447 28.45 -61.37 -36.44
CA LYS A 447 29.39 -60.68 -37.33
C LYS A 447 29.28 -61.26 -38.74
N GLU A 448 29.41 -60.42 -39.76
CA GLU A 448 30.09 -60.78 -41.01
C GLU A 448 30.66 -59.50 -41.67
N GLU A 449 31.99 -59.47 -41.79
CA GLU A 449 32.83 -58.60 -42.63
C GLU A 449 33.12 -59.35 -43.97
N PRO A 450 33.89 -58.81 -44.96
CA PRO A 450 34.01 -57.44 -45.49
C PRO A 450 34.06 -57.43 -47.05
N SER A 451 34.12 -56.26 -47.71
CA SER A 451 34.97 -56.13 -48.93
C SER A 451 35.36 -54.66 -49.22
N ASP A 452 36.64 -54.53 -49.58
CA ASP A 452 37.48 -53.35 -49.66
C ASP A 452 37.32 -52.45 -50.91
N LYS A 453 38.00 -51.29 -50.80
CA LYS A 453 38.66 -50.44 -51.83
C LYS A 453 37.94 -49.13 -52.17
N GLU A 454 38.59 -47.97 -52.28
CA GLU A 454 39.99 -47.55 -52.20
C GLU A 454 40.02 -45.99 -52.10
N THR A 455 40.98 -45.47 -51.32
CA THR A 455 41.75 -44.21 -51.50
C THR A 455 41.08 -42.92 -52.00
N SER A 456 41.21 -41.78 -51.31
CA SER A 456 42.46 -41.00 -51.23
C SER A 456 42.32 -39.82 -50.24
N LYS A 457 43.48 -39.35 -49.78
CA LYS A 457 43.75 -38.54 -48.58
C LYS A 457 44.14 -37.08 -49.00
N PRO A 458 44.63 -36.20 -48.11
CA PRO A 458 44.18 -34.80 -47.91
C PRO A 458 45.18 -33.74 -48.41
N ASP A 459 44.91 -32.44 -48.19
CA ASP A 459 45.87 -31.32 -48.00
C ASP A 459 45.10 -30.18 -47.29
N GLU A 460 45.42 -29.80 -46.04
CA GLU A 460 46.35 -28.73 -45.62
C GLU A 460 45.94 -27.30 -46.05
N GLU A 461 45.37 -26.50 -45.13
CA GLU A 461 46.04 -25.39 -44.40
C GLU A 461 45.13 -24.85 -43.26
#